data_AF-A0A6A5BHE3-F1
#
_entry.id   AF-A0A6A5BHE3-F1
#
_cell.length_a   1.000
_cell.length_b   1.000
_cell.length_c   1.000
_cell.angle_alpha   90.00
_cell.angle_beta   90.00
_cell.angle_gamma   90.00
#
_symmetry.space_group_name_H-M   'P 1'
#
loop_
_entity.id
_entity.type
_entity.pdbx_description
1 polymer ?
#
loop_
_entity_poly.entity_id
_entity_poly.type
_entity_poly.pdbx_seq_one_letter_code
_entity_poly.pdbx_strand_id
1 'polypeptide(L)'
;MVMDEMKALRMDIKEVKEDIIEMKRDISEMKMDIDDLKMDIGQMKTDINQVRGTMFRNDSMFYELLVKQHFEKDPAFEVYHSFILDRQEHQGSFDSVARDDELKEWNKALSLLKENGTLDDQSVVNLSLKPRCIEFNFVLARKNSTEVDIIEATSSELRHDGILWFKLIQLERQIRFYEKCFPTQYISRIGIIFPKGNNPHFDKSLKRLISSSTILERIRHYQKQKKFVLLPFGTKPFYQQKLYSKEE
;
A
#
# COMPACT_ATOMS: atom_id res chain seq x y z
N MET A 1 -18.19 -55.68 64.28
CA MET A 1 -16.89 -55.21 63.73
C MET A 1 -16.86 -55.37 62.21
N VAL A 2 -16.55 -56.54 61.64
CA VAL A 2 -16.47 -56.70 60.15
C VAL A 2 -17.76 -56.32 59.41
N MET A 3 -18.94 -56.72 59.92
CA MET A 3 -20.23 -56.36 59.31
C MET A 3 -20.55 -54.86 59.37
N ASP A 4 -20.06 -54.15 60.38
CA ASP A 4 -20.31 -52.71 60.54
C ASP A 4 -19.38 -51.90 59.64
N GLU A 5 -18.12 -52.32 59.53
CA GLU A 5 -17.14 -51.80 58.56
C GLU A 5 -17.63 -52.01 57.11
N MET A 6 -18.20 -53.18 56.79
CA MET A 6 -18.80 -53.42 55.47
C MET A 6 -20.01 -52.51 55.18
N LYS A 7 -20.80 -52.13 56.19
CA LYS A 7 -21.91 -51.19 56.03
C LYS A 7 -21.39 -49.76 55.82
N ALA A 8 -20.38 -49.35 56.59
CA ALA A 8 -19.73 -48.05 56.43
C ALA A 8 -19.13 -47.91 55.02
N LEU A 9 -18.35 -48.89 54.56
CA LEU A 9 -17.78 -48.90 53.20
C LEU A 9 -18.85 -48.80 52.11
N ARG A 10 -20.02 -49.43 52.29
CA ARG A 10 -21.14 -49.30 51.32
C ARG A 10 -21.72 -47.90 51.28
N MET A 11 -21.77 -47.21 52.42
CA MET A 11 -22.22 -45.82 52.48
C MET A 11 -21.20 -44.90 51.81
N ASP A 12 -19.91 -45.03 52.14
CA ASP A 12 -18.83 -44.25 51.53
C ASP A 12 -18.81 -44.44 49.99
N ILE A 13 -18.95 -45.68 49.51
CA ILE A 13 -19.04 -45.95 48.06
C ILE A 13 -20.27 -45.30 47.42
N LYS A 14 -21.38 -45.19 48.15
CA LYS A 14 -22.60 -44.54 47.65
C LYS A 14 -22.38 -43.02 47.55
N GLU A 15 -21.80 -42.40 48.57
CA GLU A 15 -21.46 -40.98 48.61
C GLU A 15 -20.48 -40.62 47.47
N VAL A 16 -19.38 -41.38 47.33
CA VAL A 16 -18.42 -41.18 46.22
C VAL A 16 -19.08 -41.29 44.84
N LYS A 17 -20.10 -42.15 44.68
CA LYS A 17 -20.85 -42.23 43.41
C LYS A 17 -21.70 -40.99 43.15
N GLU A 18 -22.30 -40.42 44.19
CA GLU A 18 -23.08 -39.19 44.11
C GLU A 18 -22.15 -38.01 43.76
N ASP A 19 -21.01 -37.87 44.43
CA ASP A 19 -19.98 -36.87 44.11
C ASP A 19 -19.47 -36.99 42.66
N ILE A 20 -19.25 -38.21 42.18
CA ILE A 20 -18.83 -38.45 40.78
C ILE A 20 -19.93 -38.02 39.78
N ILE A 21 -21.20 -38.17 40.12
CA ILE A 21 -22.31 -37.72 39.26
C ILE A 21 -22.35 -36.19 39.23
N GLU A 22 -22.19 -35.53 40.37
CA GLU A 22 -22.14 -34.06 40.45
C GLU A 22 -20.94 -33.50 39.68
N MET A 23 -19.73 -34.04 39.90
CA MET A 23 -18.54 -33.65 39.14
C MET A 23 -18.72 -33.81 37.63
N LYS A 24 -19.41 -34.87 37.17
CA LYS A 24 -19.69 -35.05 35.74
C LYS A 24 -20.62 -33.96 35.19
N ARG A 25 -21.58 -33.51 35.98
CA ARG A 25 -22.49 -32.42 35.62
C ARG A 25 -21.71 -31.11 35.51
N ASP A 26 -20.95 -30.77 36.53
CA ASP A 26 -20.13 -29.55 36.56
C ASP A 26 -19.12 -29.52 35.41
N ILE A 27 -18.46 -30.64 35.10
CA ILE A 27 -17.57 -30.76 33.93
C ILE A 27 -18.33 -30.56 32.61
N SER A 28 -19.59 -30.98 32.54
CA SER A 28 -20.41 -30.79 31.34
C SER A 28 -20.84 -29.34 31.17
N GLU A 29 -21.21 -28.66 32.27
CA GLU A 29 -21.48 -27.22 32.29
C GLU A 29 -20.25 -26.41 31.90
N MET A 30 -19.09 -26.69 32.51
CA MET A 30 -17.82 -26.07 32.12
C MET A 30 -17.47 -26.26 30.64
N LYS A 31 -17.81 -27.40 30.04
CA LYS A 31 -17.57 -27.61 28.59
C LYS A 31 -18.43 -26.70 27.73
N MET A 32 -19.70 -26.50 28.12
CA MET A 32 -20.58 -25.56 27.42
C MET A 32 -20.07 -24.13 27.56
N ASP A 33 -19.71 -23.69 28.77
CA ASP A 33 -19.13 -22.36 29.01
C ASP A 33 -17.84 -22.14 28.20
N ILE A 34 -16.98 -23.15 28.11
CA ILE A 34 -15.76 -23.10 27.29
C ILE A 34 -16.08 -22.98 25.80
N ASP A 35 -17.12 -23.67 25.32
CA ASP A 35 -17.51 -23.61 23.90
C ASP A 35 -18.13 -22.25 23.55
N ASP A 36 -18.94 -21.67 24.44
CA ASP A 36 -19.47 -20.31 24.31
C ASP A 36 -18.33 -19.27 24.29
N LEU A 37 -17.37 -19.38 25.22
CA LEU A 37 -16.19 -18.51 25.24
C LEU A 37 -15.35 -18.61 23.94
N LYS A 38 -15.25 -19.79 23.32
CA LYS A 38 -14.58 -19.93 22.02
C LYS A 38 -15.32 -19.18 20.91
N MET A 39 -16.65 -19.23 20.93
CA MET A 39 -17.48 -18.49 19.98
C MET A 39 -17.30 -16.99 20.14
N ASP A 40 -17.37 -16.48 21.38
CA ASP A 40 -17.18 -15.07 21.69
C ASP A 40 -15.79 -14.57 21.27
N ILE A 41 -14.73 -15.32 21.58
CA ILE A 41 -13.37 -15.00 21.12
C ILE A 41 -13.27 -15.00 19.59
N GLY A 42 -13.97 -15.91 18.92
CA GLY A 42 -14.07 -15.95 17.46
C GLY A 42 -14.70 -14.68 16.89
N GLN A 43 -15.80 -14.22 17.50
CA GLN A 43 -16.46 -12.97 17.10
C GLN A 43 -15.58 -11.75 17.37
N MET A 44 -14.97 -11.66 18.56
CA MET A 44 -14.06 -10.57 18.90
C MET A 44 -12.89 -10.44 17.92
N LYS A 45 -12.32 -11.56 17.43
CA LYS A 45 -11.27 -11.53 16.41
C LYS A 45 -11.78 -10.91 15.10
N THR A 46 -13.00 -11.22 14.70
CA THR A 46 -13.64 -10.65 13.51
C THR A 46 -13.85 -9.14 13.69
N ASP A 47 -14.42 -8.72 14.82
CA ASP A 47 -14.69 -7.32 15.13
C ASP A 47 -13.40 -6.49 15.19
N ILE A 48 -12.35 -7.01 15.85
CA ILE A 48 -11.02 -6.37 15.89
C ILE A 48 -10.44 -6.21 14.49
N ASN A 49 -10.57 -7.23 13.62
CA ASN A 49 -10.10 -7.14 12.24
C ASN A 49 -10.86 -6.08 11.45
N GLN A 50 -12.17 -5.96 11.65
CA GLN A 50 -12.99 -4.92 11.02
C GLN A 50 -12.61 -3.52 11.49
N VAL A 51 -12.49 -3.30 12.80
CA VAL A 51 -12.06 -2.02 13.39
C VAL A 51 -10.68 -1.63 12.86
N ARG A 52 -9.73 -2.58 12.84
CA ARG A 52 -8.39 -2.35 12.28
C ARG A 52 -8.45 -1.93 10.81
N GLY A 53 -9.31 -2.57 10.01
CA GLY A 53 -9.53 -2.20 8.61
C GLY A 53 -10.08 -0.77 8.45
N THR A 54 -11.06 -0.38 9.27
CA THR A 54 -11.61 0.98 9.29
C THR A 54 -10.57 2.01 9.73
N MET A 55 -9.75 1.71 10.74
CA MET A 55 -8.67 2.59 11.18
C MET A 55 -7.63 2.82 10.07
N PHE A 56 -7.20 1.76 9.38
CA PHE A 56 -6.29 1.92 8.25
C PHE A 56 -6.86 2.80 7.13
N ARG A 57 -8.16 2.66 6.80
CA ARG A 57 -8.82 3.52 5.82
C ARG A 57 -8.85 4.99 6.26
N ASN A 58 -9.16 5.24 7.53
CA ASN A 58 -9.17 6.59 8.08
C ASN A 58 -7.78 7.22 8.05
N ASP A 59 -6.73 6.49 8.47
CA ASP A 59 -5.34 6.96 8.44
C ASP A 59 -4.91 7.31 7.01
N SER A 60 -5.26 6.47 6.02
CA SER A 60 -5.03 6.74 4.61
C SER A 60 -5.73 8.01 4.13
N MET A 61 -7.01 8.20 4.48
CA MET A 61 -7.78 9.37 4.08
C MET A 61 -7.25 10.67 4.71
N PHE A 62 -6.91 10.64 6.00
CA PHE A 62 -6.29 11.78 6.68
C PHE A 62 -4.94 12.13 6.06
N TYR A 63 -4.12 11.12 5.73
CA TYR A 63 -2.85 11.33 5.08
C TYR A 63 -3.01 11.99 3.70
N GLU A 64 -3.94 11.49 2.87
CA GLU A 64 -4.22 12.07 1.55
C GLU A 64 -4.70 13.53 1.67
N LEU A 65 -5.59 13.82 2.62
CA LEU A 65 -6.05 15.18 2.90
C LEU A 65 -4.90 16.10 3.33
N LEU A 66 -4.00 15.62 4.19
CA LEU A 66 -2.83 16.38 4.64
C LEU A 66 -1.85 16.67 3.49
N VAL A 67 -1.61 15.70 2.61
CA VAL A 67 -0.78 15.89 1.40
C VAL A 67 -1.44 16.88 0.44
N LYS A 68 -2.75 16.76 0.23
CA LYS A 68 -3.52 17.70 -0.60
C LYS A 68 -3.39 19.13 -0.08
N GLN A 69 -3.70 19.36 1.20
CA GLN A 69 -3.58 20.68 1.82
C GLN A 69 -2.15 21.23 1.77
N HIS A 70 -1.15 20.36 1.78
CA HIS A 70 0.24 20.78 1.68
C HIS A 70 0.56 21.40 0.30
N PHE A 71 -0.01 20.85 -0.77
CA PHE A 71 0.18 21.37 -2.12
C PHE A 71 -0.67 22.60 -2.42
N GLU A 72 -1.93 22.63 -1.98
CA GLU A 72 -2.86 23.73 -2.25
C GLU A 72 -2.45 25.06 -1.60
N LYS A 73 -1.55 25.03 -0.62
CA LYS A 73 -1.02 26.23 0.05
C LYS A 73 -0.07 27.05 -0.83
N ASP A 74 0.49 26.49 -1.90
CA ASP A 74 1.38 27.24 -2.78
C ASP A 74 0.62 27.96 -3.89
N PRO A 75 0.59 29.31 -3.89
CA PRO A 75 -0.11 30.06 -4.92
C PRO A 75 0.50 29.91 -6.33
N ALA A 76 1.73 29.39 -6.47
CA ALA A 76 2.40 29.21 -7.75
C ALA A 76 1.81 28.06 -8.61
N PHE A 77 1.06 27.15 -7.99
CA PHE A 77 0.51 25.98 -8.65
C PHE A 77 -1.02 26.01 -8.68
N GLU A 78 -1.56 25.40 -9.72
CA GLU A 78 -2.91 24.83 -9.73
C GLU A 78 -2.77 23.33 -9.46
N VAL A 79 -3.50 22.83 -8.46
CA VAL A 79 -3.36 21.46 -7.96
C VAL A 79 -4.55 20.63 -8.41
N TYR A 80 -4.30 19.66 -9.28
CA TYR A 80 -5.27 18.62 -9.60
C TYR A 80 -4.96 17.40 -8.73
N HIS A 81 -5.98 16.85 -8.06
CA HIS A 81 -5.83 15.67 -7.22
C HIS A 81 -6.88 14.62 -7.57
N SER A 82 -6.58 13.35 -7.27
CA SER A 82 -7.43 12.20 -7.65
C SER A 82 -7.88 12.32 -9.12
N PHE A 83 -6.94 12.78 -9.96
CA PHE A 83 -7.18 13.13 -11.36
C PHE A 83 -7.18 11.86 -12.19
N ILE A 84 -8.27 11.60 -12.91
CA ILE A 84 -8.45 10.36 -13.67
C ILE A 84 -8.48 10.68 -15.15
N LEU A 85 -7.63 9.98 -15.91
CA LEU A 85 -7.74 9.91 -17.36
C LEU A 85 -8.50 8.64 -17.74
N ASP A 86 -9.59 8.79 -18.49
CA ASP A 86 -10.37 7.68 -19.02
C ASP A 86 -10.02 7.41 -20.48
N ARG A 87 -9.87 6.12 -20.83
CA ARG A 87 -9.60 5.71 -22.21
C ARG A 87 -10.70 6.13 -23.17
N GLN A 88 -11.95 6.23 -22.72
CA GLN A 88 -13.07 6.67 -23.56
C GLN A 88 -12.84 8.08 -24.11
N GLU A 89 -12.16 8.93 -23.35
CA GLU A 89 -11.86 10.32 -23.72
C GLU A 89 -10.50 10.46 -24.42
N HIS A 90 -9.58 9.52 -24.18
CA HIS A 90 -8.18 9.60 -24.64
C HIS A 90 -7.72 8.37 -25.44
N GLN A 91 -8.61 7.74 -26.23
CA GLN A 91 -8.35 6.45 -26.87
C GLN A 91 -7.04 6.42 -27.68
N GLY A 92 -6.83 7.39 -28.58
CA GLY A 92 -5.61 7.45 -29.40
C GLY A 92 -4.32 7.59 -28.56
N SER A 93 -4.37 8.39 -27.50
CA SER A 93 -3.25 8.53 -26.55
C SER A 93 -2.97 7.23 -25.79
N PHE A 94 -4.01 6.55 -25.30
CA PHE A 94 -3.90 5.26 -24.61
C PHE A 94 -3.37 4.15 -25.53
N ASP A 95 -3.81 4.12 -26.79
CA ASP A 95 -3.35 3.14 -27.77
C ASP A 95 -1.88 3.35 -28.12
N SER A 96 -1.42 4.60 -28.14
CA SER A 96 -0.05 5.00 -28.47
C SER A 96 0.94 5.03 -27.28
N VAL A 97 0.52 4.62 -26.07
CA VAL A 97 1.34 4.72 -24.84
C VAL A 97 2.65 3.94 -24.90
N ALA A 98 2.62 2.79 -25.58
CA ALA A 98 3.77 1.92 -25.79
C ALA A 98 3.63 1.23 -27.14
N ARG A 99 4.75 1.06 -27.83
CA ARG A 99 4.84 0.17 -29.00
C ARG A 99 4.76 -1.30 -28.56
N ASP A 100 4.56 -2.21 -29.51
CA ASP A 100 4.39 -3.64 -29.22
C ASP A 100 5.62 -4.29 -28.56
N ASP A 101 6.83 -3.87 -28.94
CA ASP A 101 8.09 -4.27 -28.31
C ASP A 101 8.14 -3.82 -26.84
N GLU A 102 7.85 -2.54 -26.59
CA GLU A 102 7.82 -1.96 -25.24
C GLU A 102 6.76 -2.61 -24.36
N LEU A 103 5.58 -2.93 -24.92
CA LEU A 103 4.52 -3.61 -24.19
C LEU A 103 4.93 -5.04 -23.79
N LYS A 104 5.63 -5.76 -24.67
CA LYS A 104 6.17 -7.10 -24.37
C LYS A 104 7.21 -7.03 -23.26
N GLU A 105 8.12 -6.06 -23.32
CA GLU A 105 9.15 -5.85 -22.29
C GLU A 105 8.54 -5.47 -20.94
N TRP A 106 7.54 -4.58 -20.94
CA TRP A 106 6.79 -4.20 -19.74
C TRP A 106 6.13 -5.42 -19.08
N ASN A 107 5.39 -6.21 -19.85
CA ASN A 107 4.71 -7.40 -19.34
C ASN A 107 5.71 -8.44 -18.83
N LYS A 108 6.84 -8.63 -19.53
CA LYS A 108 7.91 -9.51 -19.06
C LYS A 108 8.50 -9.05 -17.73
N ALA A 109 8.74 -7.76 -17.57
CA ALA A 109 9.27 -7.21 -16.31
C ALA A 109 8.27 -7.40 -15.15
N LEU A 110 6.98 -7.16 -15.38
CA LEU A 110 5.94 -7.42 -14.37
C LEU A 110 5.87 -8.91 -13.99
N SER A 111 5.96 -9.82 -14.97
CA SER A 111 5.97 -11.27 -14.70
C SER A 111 7.16 -11.69 -13.84
N LEU A 112 8.37 -11.18 -14.12
CA LEU A 112 9.56 -11.47 -13.31
C LEU A 112 9.43 -10.97 -11.86
N LEU A 113 8.84 -9.78 -11.68
CA LEU A 113 8.55 -9.23 -10.35
C LEU A 113 7.45 -10.00 -9.62
N LYS A 114 6.53 -10.66 -10.34
CA LYS A 114 5.57 -11.57 -9.74
C LYS A 114 6.24 -12.90 -9.34
N GLU A 115 7.02 -13.48 -10.24
CA GLU A 115 7.70 -14.76 -10.01
C GLU A 115 8.65 -14.73 -8.82
N ASN A 116 9.30 -13.58 -8.57
CA ASN A 116 10.18 -13.40 -7.41
C ASN A 116 9.45 -12.95 -6.12
N GLY A 117 8.11 -12.86 -6.14
CA GLY A 117 7.28 -12.49 -5.00
C GLY A 117 7.26 -11.00 -4.65
N THR A 118 7.82 -10.12 -5.50
CA THR A 118 7.78 -8.66 -5.27
C THR A 118 6.38 -8.09 -5.52
N LEU A 119 5.68 -8.61 -6.52
CA LEU A 119 4.31 -8.21 -6.88
C LEU A 119 3.36 -9.41 -6.79
N ASP A 120 2.12 -9.18 -6.37
CA ASP A 120 1.06 -10.16 -6.47
C ASP A 120 0.31 -10.05 -7.82
N ASP A 121 -0.59 -11.00 -8.07
CA ASP A 121 -1.39 -11.05 -9.30
C ASP A 121 -2.18 -9.76 -9.55
N GLN A 122 -2.81 -9.23 -8.49
CA GLN A 122 -3.62 -8.03 -8.59
C GLN A 122 -2.76 -6.80 -8.92
N SER A 123 -1.57 -6.72 -8.37
CA SER A 123 -0.60 -5.66 -8.64
C SER A 123 -0.16 -5.68 -10.10
N VAL A 124 0.10 -6.85 -10.68
CA VAL A 124 0.45 -6.98 -12.11
C VAL A 124 -0.69 -6.44 -12.99
N VAL A 125 -1.94 -6.81 -12.70
CA VAL A 125 -3.11 -6.30 -13.43
C VAL A 125 -3.21 -4.77 -13.29
N ASN A 126 -3.09 -4.26 -12.07
CA ASN A 126 -3.16 -2.83 -11.77
C ASN A 126 -2.00 -2.03 -12.37
N LEU A 127 -0.89 -2.69 -12.73
CA LEU A 127 0.29 -2.09 -13.34
C LEU A 127 0.34 -2.22 -14.88
N SER A 128 -0.69 -2.76 -15.52
CA SER A 128 -0.80 -2.92 -16.97
C SER A 128 -0.73 -1.60 -17.75
N LEU A 129 -0.13 -1.61 -18.95
CA LEU A 129 -0.17 -0.52 -19.92
C LEU A 129 -1.41 -0.52 -20.83
N LYS A 130 -2.38 -1.41 -20.59
CA LYS A 130 -3.70 -1.39 -21.26
C LYS A 130 -4.85 -1.21 -20.26
N PRO A 131 -4.83 -0.19 -19.39
CA PRO A 131 -5.90 0.04 -18.43
C PRO A 131 -7.12 0.71 -19.11
N ARG A 132 -8.27 0.64 -18.43
CA ARG A 132 -9.44 1.47 -18.76
C ARG A 132 -9.24 2.93 -18.36
N CYS A 133 -8.64 3.15 -17.20
CA CYS A 133 -8.38 4.46 -16.63
C CYS A 133 -7.03 4.47 -15.91
N ILE A 134 -6.44 5.65 -15.79
CA ILE A 134 -5.26 5.86 -14.95
C ILE A 134 -5.51 7.04 -14.00
N GLU A 135 -5.22 6.82 -12.73
CA GLU A 135 -5.37 7.80 -11.67
C GLU A 135 -4.01 8.41 -11.32
N PHE A 136 -4.01 9.71 -11.11
CA PHE A 136 -2.90 10.51 -10.60
C PHE A 136 -3.29 11.04 -9.23
N ASN A 137 -2.45 10.83 -8.21
CA ASN A 137 -2.74 11.41 -6.91
C ASN A 137 -2.66 12.93 -6.97
N PHE A 138 -1.58 13.47 -7.55
CA PHE A 138 -1.43 14.91 -7.72
C PHE A 138 -0.73 15.25 -9.04
N VAL A 139 -1.30 16.22 -9.76
CA VAL A 139 -0.67 16.93 -10.87
C VAL A 139 -0.62 18.40 -10.50
N LEU A 140 0.57 18.96 -10.36
CA LEU A 140 0.78 20.35 -9.97
C LEU A 140 1.12 21.16 -11.22
N ALA A 141 0.14 21.85 -11.80
CA ALA A 141 0.37 22.71 -12.95
C ALA A 141 0.92 24.06 -12.51
N ARG A 142 2.05 24.49 -13.08
CA ARG A 142 2.58 25.83 -12.80
C ARG A 142 1.73 26.87 -13.49
N LYS A 143 1.30 27.89 -12.74
CA LYS A 143 0.55 29.01 -13.33
C LYS A 143 1.39 29.74 -14.38
N ASN A 144 0.74 30.13 -15.47
CA ASN A 144 1.35 30.83 -16.60
C ASN A 144 2.52 30.06 -17.26
N SER A 145 2.50 28.72 -17.19
CA SER A 145 3.50 27.85 -17.78
C SER A 145 2.84 26.57 -18.31
N THR A 146 3.54 25.83 -19.18
CA THR A 146 3.14 24.49 -19.61
C THR A 146 3.74 23.39 -18.73
N GLU A 147 4.48 23.78 -17.70
CA GLU A 147 5.15 22.85 -16.80
C GLU A 147 4.20 22.26 -15.77
N VAL A 148 4.33 20.95 -15.55
CA VAL A 148 3.62 20.23 -14.50
C VAL A 148 4.57 19.38 -13.66
N ASP A 149 4.24 19.17 -12.40
CA ASP A 149 4.89 18.16 -11.56
C ASP A 149 3.91 17.01 -11.31
N ILE A 150 4.36 15.76 -11.48
CA ILE A 150 3.54 14.56 -11.23
C ILE A 150 4.00 13.91 -9.92
N ILE A 151 3.09 13.82 -8.95
CA ILE A 151 3.39 13.28 -7.63
C ILE A 151 2.47 12.10 -7.33
N GLU A 152 3.10 10.96 -7.09
CA GLU A 152 2.45 9.81 -6.51
C GLU A 152 2.48 9.93 -4.98
N ALA A 153 1.39 9.58 -4.31
CA ALA A 153 1.32 9.57 -2.86
C ALA A 153 0.95 8.18 -2.35
N THR A 154 1.52 7.83 -1.21
CA THR A 154 1.21 6.57 -0.53
C THR A 154 1.11 6.84 0.96
N SER A 155 0.08 6.32 1.61
CA SER A 155 -0.01 6.29 3.08
C SER A 155 0.78 5.13 3.69
N SER A 156 1.31 4.23 2.86
CA SER A 156 2.13 3.10 3.30
C SER A 156 3.60 3.52 3.39
N GLU A 157 4.27 3.08 4.44
CA GLU A 157 5.72 3.23 4.54
C GLU A 157 6.43 2.42 3.45
N LEU A 158 7.47 2.99 2.86
CA LEU A 158 8.29 2.32 1.85
C LEU A 158 9.36 1.43 2.53
N ARG A 159 8.98 0.53 3.45
CA ARG A 159 9.94 -0.38 4.11
C ARG A 159 10.19 -1.69 3.36
N HIS A 160 9.24 -2.08 2.51
CA HIS A 160 9.27 -3.31 1.75
C HIS A 160 9.49 -3.03 0.26
N ASP A 161 10.34 -3.82 -0.38
CA ASP A 161 10.67 -3.68 -1.80
C ASP A 161 9.40 -3.71 -2.67
N GLY A 162 8.40 -4.53 -2.35
CA GLY A 162 7.15 -4.64 -3.11
C GLY A 162 6.36 -3.34 -3.23
N ILE A 163 6.14 -2.62 -2.12
CA ILE A 163 5.39 -1.35 -2.12
C ILE A 163 6.16 -0.28 -2.89
N LEU A 164 7.48 -0.22 -2.70
CA LEU A 164 8.34 0.71 -3.43
C LEU A 164 8.29 0.44 -4.94
N TRP A 165 8.44 -0.82 -5.35
CA TRP A 165 8.35 -1.24 -6.74
C TRP A 165 7.00 -0.89 -7.34
N PHE A 166 5.91 -1.20 -6.64
CA PHE A 166 4.56 -0.86 -7.09
C PHE A 166 4.43 0.64 -7.35
N LYS A 167 4.85 1.48 -6.41
CA LYS A 167 4.73 2.94 -6.53
C LYS A 167 5.66 3.55 -7.58
N LEU A 168 6.87 3.01 -7.75
CA LEU A 168 7.76 3.41 -8.84
C LEU A 168 7.18 3.05 -10.21
N ILE A 169 6.66 1.84 -10.39
CA ILE A 169 6.07 1.40 -11.66
C ILE A 169 4.77 2.16 -11.94
N GLN A 170 3.96 2.44 -10.91
CA GLN A 170 2.77 3.26 -11.03
C GLN A 170 3.13 4.68 -11.50
N LEU A 171 4.13 5.32 -10.89
CA LEU A 171 4.61 6.64 -11.31
C LEU A 171 5.17 6.62 -12.74
N GLU A 172 5.97 5.61 -13.09
CA GLU A 172 6.46 5.42 -14.47
C GLU A 172 5.30 5.32 -15.46
N ARG A 173 4.25 4.58 -15.10
CA ARG A 173 3.03 4.44 -15.90
C ARG A 173 2.33 5.79 -16.05
N GLN A 174 2.11 6.51 -14.95
CA GLN A 174 1.52 7.85 -14.95
C GLN A 174 2.23 8.80 -15.91
N ILE A 175 3.56 8.85 -15.86
CA ILE A 175 4.35 9.69 -16.78
C ILE A 175 4.07 9.33 -18.25
N ARG A 176 4.09 8.03 -18.59
CA ARG A 176 3.84 7.56 -19.96
C ARG A 176 2.48 8.01 -20.49
N PHE A 177 1.42 7.83 -19.70
CA PHE A 177 0.07 8.22 -20.11
C PHE A 177 -0.08 9.74 -20.19
N TYR A 178 0.50 10.48 -19.24
CA TYR A 178 0.42 11.93 -19.21
C TYR A 178 1.06 12.55 -20.45
N GLU A 179 2.27 12.13 -20.82
CA GLU A 179 2.99 12.62 -22.00
C GLU A 179 2.17 12.43 -23.29
N LYS A 180 1.40 11.33 -23.40
CA LYS A 180 0.57 11.06 -24.57
C LYS A 180 -0.75 11.81 -24.57
N CYS A 181 -1.33 12.06 -23.41
CA CYS A 181 -2.60 12.78 -23.31
C CYS A 181 -2.41 14.30 -23.39
N PHE A 182 -1.25 14.82 -22.97
CA PHE A 182 -0.95 16.25 -22.92
C PHE A 182 0.38 16.59 -23.61
N PRO A 183 0.48 16.43 -24.95
CA PRO A 183 1.74 16.60 -25.69
C PRO A 183 2.30 18.03 -25.69
N THR A 184 1.49 19.03 -25.32
CA THR A 184 1.90 20.44 -25.21
C THR A 184 2.40 20.82 -23.82
N GLN A 185 2.24 19.95 -22.84
CA GLN A 185 2.71 20.15 -21.48
C GLN A 185 4.02 19.43 -21.23
N TYR A 186 4.83 19.98 -20.32
CA TYR A 186 6.14 19.44 -19.97
C TYR A 186 6.15 18.99 -18.51
N ILE A 187 6.42 17.71 -18.27
CA ILE A 187 6.60 17.21 -16.91
C ILE A 187 7.99 17.69 -16.43
N SER A 188 7.98 18.65 -15.52
CA SER A 188 9.19 19.32 -15.05
C SER A 188 9.88 18.52 -13.95
N ARG A 189 9.09 17.86 -13.09
CA ARG A 189 9.56 17.03 -11.98
C ARG A 189 8.57 15.92 -11.67
N ILE A 190 9.09 14.86 -11.05
CA ILE A 190 8.30 13.71 -10.63
C ILE A 190 8.68 13.29 -9.20
N GLY A 191 7.76 12.66 -8.47
CA GLY A 191 8.13 12.12 -7.17
C GLY A 191 7.11 11.26 -6.49
N ILE A 192 7.52 10.73 -5.34
CA ILE A 192 6.68 9.94 -4.46
C ILE A 192 6.72 10.54 -3.05
N ILE A 193 5.55 10.83 -2.49
CA ILE A 193 5.39 11.24 -1.09
C ILE A 193 4.91 10.05 -0.25
N PHE A 194 5.56 9.80 0.88
CA PHE A 194 5.29 8.66 1.77
C PHE A 194 5.46 9.04 3.25
N PRO A 195 4.81 8.38 4.22
CA PRO A 195 4.98 8.68 5.64
C PRO A 195 6.45 8.54 6.07
N LYS A 196 6.91 9.46 6.92
CA LYS A 196 8.27 9.43 7.46
C LYS A 196 8.43 8.27 8.45
N GLY A 197 9.08 7.19 8.02
CA GLY A 197 9.50 6.06 8.86
C GLY A 197 11.00 6.06 9.19
N ASN A 198 11.44 5.14 10.06
CA ASN A 198 12.87 4.85 10.30
C ASN A 198 13.47 4.15 9.07
N ASN A 199 13.97 4.92 8.10
CA ASN A 199 14.42 4.37 6.82
C ASN A 199 15.87 4.81 6.48
N PRO A 200 16.91 4.23 7.13
CA PRO A 200 18.29 4.72 7.03
C PRO A 200 19.04 4.29 5.75
N HIS A 201 18.50 3.35 4.97
CA HIS A 201 19.23 2.68 3.88
C HIS A 201 18.68 2.91 2.46
N PHE A 202 17.70 3.80 2.32
CA PHE A 202 16.92 3.89 1.09
C PHE A 202 17.68 4.43 -0.13
N ASP A 203 18.61 5.37 0.06
CA ASP A 203 19.15 6.14 -1.07
C ASP A 203 20.08 5.32 -2.00
N LYS A 204 21.00 4.51 -1.46
CA LYS A 204 21.95 3.73 -2.29
C LYS A 204 21.29 2.54 -3.00
N SER A 205 20.42 1.80 -2.30
CA SER A 205 19.72 0.64 -2.87
C SER A 205 18.72 1.06 -3.95
N LEU A 206 18.03 2.18 -3.76
CA LEU A 206 17.11 2.75 -4.74
C LEU A 206 17.82 3.19 -6.02
N LYS A 207 18.94 3.91 -5.92
CA LYS A 207 19.73 4.33 -7.09
C LYS A 207 20.13 3.13 -7.95
N ARG A 208 20.61 2.06 -7.31
CA ARG A 208 20.93 0.80 -7.99
C ARG A 208 19.70 0.20 -8.66
N LEU A 209 18.58 0.10 -7.95
CA LEU A 209 17.32 -0.45 -8.44
C LEU A 209 16.82 0.28 -9.70
N ILE A 210 16.75 1.62 -9.66
CA ILE A 210 16.30 2.41 -10.81
C ILE A 210 17.28 2.28 -11.99
N SER A 211 18.58 2.21 -11.69
CA SER A 211 19.64 2.08 -12.71
C SER A 211 19.68 0.70 -13.37
N SER A 212 19.28 -0.36 -12.68
CA SER A 212 19.25 -1.72 -13.22
C SER A 212 17.91 -2.10 -13.86
N SER A 213 16.85 -1.35 -13.60
CA SER A 213 15.48 -1.71 -13.98
C SER A 213 15.09 -1.23 -15.38
N THR A 214 14.74 -2.15 -16.28
CA THR A 214 14.28 -1.79 -17.64
C THR A 214 12.92 -1.09 -17.65
N ILE A 215 12.04 -1.41 -16.70
CA ILE A 215 10.68 -0.85 -16.65
C ILE A 215 10.67 0.63 -16.22
N LEU A 216 11.68 1.09 -15.46
CA LEU A 216 11.74 2.44 -14.86
C LEU A 216 12.55 3.46 -15.69
N GLU A 217 12.49 3.37 -17.01
CA GLU A 217 13.31 4.16 -17.92
C GLU A 217 13.11 5.69 -17.76
N ARG A 218 11.86 6.15 -17.68
CA ARG A 218 11.57 7.58 -17.54
C ARG A 218 11.98 8.08 -16.17
N ILE A 219 11.65 7.35 -15.10
CA ILE A 219 12.10 7.69 -13.75
C ILE A 219 13.63 7.79 -13.70
N ARG A 220 14.35 6.88 -14.36
CA ARG A 220 15.81 6.94 -14.47
C ARG A 220 16.29 8.21 -15.17
N HIS A 221 15.59 8.67 -16.23
CA HIS A 221 15.90 9.94 -16.90
C HIS A 221 15.73 11.14 -15.96
N TYR A 222 14.61 11.23 -15.24
CA TYR A 222 14.38 12.29 -14.24
C TYR A 222 15.37 12.22 -13.08
N GLN A 223 15.76 11.01 -12.64
CA GLN A 223 16.77 10.83 -11.61
C GLN A 223 18.13 11.39 -12.04
N LYS A 224 18.58 11.08 -13.27
CA LYS A 224 19.84 11.61 -13.83
C LYS A 224 19.85 13.14 -13.91
N GLN A 225 18.70 13.75 -14.20
CA GLN A 225 18.55 15.21 -14.27
C GLN A 225 18.34 15.88 -12.92
N LYS A 226 18.38 15.14 -11.80
CA LYS A 226 17.99 15.65 -10.48
C LYS A 226 16.59 16.30 -10.53
N LYS A 227 15.61 15.56 -11.05
CA LYS A 227 14.18 15.96 -11.12
C LYS A 227 13.22 14.88 -10.57
N PHE A 228 13.77 13.77 -10.07
CA PHE A 228 13.02 12.76 -9.32
C PHE A 228 13.26 12.92 -7.83
N VAL A 229 12.19 12.90 -7.04
CA VAL A 229 12.27 13.08 -5.59
C VAL A 229 11.46 12.05 -4.83
N LEU A 230 12.06 11.47 -3.80
CA LEU A 230 11.38 10.65 -2.78
C LEU A 230 11.27 11.45 -1.50
N LEU A 231 10.05 11.68 -1.04
CA LEU A 231 9.76 12.61 0.04
C LEU A 231 9.02 11.98 1.21
N PRO A 232 9.67 11.88 2.38
CA PRO A 232 8.96 11.68 3.63
C PRO A 232 7.99 12.85 3.86
N PHE A 233 6.73 12.54 4.19
CA PHE A 233 5.73 13.54 4.52
C PHE A 233 6.17 14.41 5.70
N GLY A 234 5.83 15.69 5.66
CA GLY A 234 6.29 16.68 6.63
C GLY A 234 7.72 17.21 6.38
N THR A 235 8.40 16.77 5.32
CA THR A 235 9.60 17.47 4.81
C THR A 235 9.21 18.70 4.00
N LYS A 236 10.20 19.51 3.57
CA LYS A 236 9.95 20.71 2.75
C LYS A 236 9.07 20.36 1.55
N PRO A 237 8.20 21.27 1.08
CA PRO A 237 7.39 21.00 -0.09
C PRO A 237 8.19 20.54 -1.29
N PHE A 238 7.61 19.61 -2.06
CA PHE A 238 8.25 19.00 -3.24
C PHE A 238 8.86 20.07 -4.16
N TYR A 239 8.14 21.17 -4.34
CA TYR A 239 8.57 22.29 -5.17
C TYR A 239 9.69 23.14 -4.55
N GLN A 240 9.87 23.13 -3.23
CA GLN A 240 10.89 23.86 -2.46
C GLN A 240 12.14 23.02 -2.15
N GLN A 241 12.15 21.73 -2.50
CA GLN A 241 13.30 20.87 -2.22
C GLN A 241 14.46 21.18 -3.17
N LYS A 242 15.57 21.68 -2.62
CA LYS A 242 16.86 21.70 -3.31
C LYS A 242 17.39 20.27 -3.36
N LEU A 243 17.49 19.69 -4.55
CA LEU A 243 18.08 18.38 -4.75
C LEU A 243 19.60 18.52 -4.64
N TYR A 244 20.20 17.88 -3.63
CA TYR A 244 21.64 17.87 -3.30
C TYR A 244 22.57 18.54 -4.34
N SER A 245 23.03 19.76 -3.99
CA SER A 245 24.39 20.21 -4.25
C SER A 245 25.20 19.98 -2.97
N LYS A 246 25.70 18.77 -2.81
CA LYS A 246 26.91 18.54 -2.02
C LYS A 246 27.85 17.73 -2.88
N GLU A 247 28.47 18.43 -3.83
CA GLU A 247 29.87 18.18 -4.12
C GLU A 247 30.64 19.01 -3.08
N GLU A 248 31.08 18.33 -2.02
CA GLU A 248 32.34 18.57 -1.32
C GLU A 248 32.93 17.20 -1.01
#